data_AF-A0A3D4BR14-F1
#
_entry.id   AF-A0A3D4BR14-F1
#
_cell.length_a   1.000
_cell.length_b   1.000
_cell.length_c   1.000
_cell.angle_alpha   90.00
_cell.angle_beta   90.00
_cell.angle_gamma   90.00
#
_symmetry.space_group_name_H-M   'P 1'
#
loop_
_entity.id
_entity.type
_entity.pdbx_description
1 polymer ?
#
loop_
_entity_poly.entity_id
_entity_poly.type
_entity_poly.pdbx_seq_one_letter_code
_entity_poly.pdbx_strand_id
1 'polypeptide(L)' 'EGVPGLAKTLAINSLAKAIDADFSRIQFTPDLLPSDVVGTQIYNIQKNEFAIKHGPIFANFVLADEINRAPA' A
#
# COMPACT_ATOMS: atom_id res chain seq x y z
N GLU A 1 17.42 -2.58 11.56
CA GLU A 1 15.97 -2.63 11.86
C GLU A 1 15.76 -2.35 13.33
N GLY A 2 14.79 -1.49 13.66
CA GLY A 2 14.44 -1.24 15.07
C GLY A 2 13.79 -2.48 15.69
N VAL A 3 13.94 -2.64 16.99
CA VAL A 3 13.39 -3.80 17.72
C VAL A 3 11.91 -4.05 17.40
N PRO A 4 11.47 -5.32 17.33
CA PRO A 4 10.05 -5.66 17.17
C PRO A 4 9.22 -4.97 18.26
N GLY A 5 8.06 -4.42 17.90
CA GLY A 5 7.15 -3.83 18.87
C GLY A 5 7.33 -2.34 19.16
N LEU A 6 8.11 -1.59 18.38
CA LEU A 6 8.21 -0.11 18.50
C LEU A 6 6.95 0.66 18.06
N ALA A 7 5.82 -0.03 17.92
CA ALA A 7 4.51 0.54 17.60
C ALA A 7 4.47 1.41 16.32
N LYS A 8 5.44 1.32 15.39
CA LYS A 8 5.48 2.17 14.17
C LYS A 8 4.20 2.08 13.35
N THR A 9 3.69 0.87 13.14
CA THR A 9 2.42 0.63 12.46
C THR A 9 1.25 1.24 13.22
N LEU A 10 1.23 1.11 14.55
CA LEU A 10 0.17 1.67 15.39
C LEU A 10 0.22 3.20 15.39
N ALA A 11 1.40 3.81 15.45
CA ALA A 11 1.60 5.25 15.44
C ALA A 11 1.07 5.88 14.15
N ILE A 12 1.46 5.34 12.98
CA ILE A 12 1.02 5.88 11.69
C ILE A 12 -0.47 5.63 11.47
N ASN A 13 -0.99 4.44 11.80
CA ASN A 13 -2.41 4.15 11.69
C ASN A 13 -3.27 5.05 12.61
N SER A 14 -2.80 5.33 13.83
CA SER A 14 -3.49 6.23 14.75
C SER A 14 -3.47 7.68 14.26
N LEU A 15 -2.34 8.13 13.70
CA LEU A 15 -2.22 9.46 13.10
C LEU A 15 -3.15 9.62 11.90
N ALA A 16 -3.16 8.64 11.00
CA ALA A 16 -4.01 8.64 9.81
C ALA A 16 -5.49 8.74 10.18
N LYS A 17 -5.94 7.95 11.17
CA LYS A 17 -7.30 8.03 11.72
C LYS A 17 -7.62 9.36 12.39
N ALA A 18 -6.65 9.96 13.08
CA ALA A 18 -6.86 11.23 13.77
C ALA A 18 -7.09 12.40 12.80
N ILE A 19 -6.58 12.31 11.57
CA ILE A 19 -6.70 13.36 10.55
C ILE A 19 -7.62 12.97 9.38
N ASP A 20 -8.38 11.88 9.51
CA ASP A 20 -9.25 11.33 8.46
C ASP A 20 -8.53 11.10 7.12
N ALA A 21 -7.33 10.51 7.21
CA ALA A 21 -6.48 10.19 6.08
C ALA A 21 -6.39 8.67 5.86
N ASP A 22 -6.40 8.27 4.60
CA ASP A 22 -6.15 6.88 4.21
C ASP A 22 -4.75 6.40 4.59
N PHE A 23 -4.69 5.18 5.12
CA PHE A 23 -3.46 4.48 5.45
C PHE A 23 -3.37 3.16 4.68
N SER A 24 -2.21 2.87 4.15
CA SER A 24 -1.89 1.59 3.52
C SER A 24 -0.52 1.08 3.91
N ARG A 25 -0.33 -0.23 3.77
CA ARG A 25 0.91 -0.93 4.12
C ARG A 25 1.37 -1.75 2.93
N ILE A 26 2.65 -1.60 2.56
CA ILE A 26 3.29 -2.35 1.49
C ILE A 26 4.43 -3.16 2.10
N GLN A 27 4.37 -4.47 1.90
CA GLN A 27 5.45 -5.38 2.24
C GLN A 27 6.31 -5.57 0.99
N PHE A 28 7.54 -5.08 1.01
CA PHE A 28 8.44 -5.29 -0.11
C PHE A 28 8.98 -6.72 -0.11
N THR A 29 8.83 -7.37 -1.25
CA THR A 29 9.39 -8.68 -1.54
C THR A 29 10.07 -8.63 -2.92
N PRO A 30 11.05 -9.50 -3.21
CA PRO A 30 11.75 -9.49 -4.49
C PRO A 30 10.85 -9.77 -5.70
N ASP A 31 9.68 -10.37 -5.47
CA ASP A 31 8.64 -10.72 -6.44
C ASP A 31 7.53 -9.67 -6.57
N LEU A 32 7.59 -8.57 -5.80
CA LEU A 32 6.59 -7.51 -5.81
C LEU A 32 6.47 -6.91 -7.22
N LEU A 33 5.28 -6.98 -7.82
CA LEU A 33 5.04 -6.41 -9.15
C LEU A 33 4.65 -4.93 -9.03
N PRO A 34 4.98 -4.09 -10.04
CA PRO A 34 4.51 -2.71 -10.08
C PRO A 34 2.98 -2.60 -9.96
N SER A 35 2.24 -3.57 -10.49
CA SER A 35 0.77 -3.64 -10.38
C SER A 35 0.27 -3.84 -8.94
N ASP A 36 1.07 -4.43 -8.06
CA ASP A 36 0.72 -4.61 -6.65
C ASP A 36 0.86 -3.31 -5.85
N VAL A 37 1.61 -2.34 -6.39
CA VAL A 37 1.85 -1.02 -5.79
C VAL A 37 0.96 0.05 -6.40
N VAL A 38 0.94 0.14 -7.73
CA VAL A 38 0.20 1.15 -8.50
C VAL A 38 -1.24 0.70 -8.77
N GLY A 39 -1.50 -0.60 -8.82
CA GLY A 39 -2.80 -1.15 -9.15
C GLY A 39 -2.90 -1.63 -10.59
N THR A 40 -4.11 -2.01 -10.99
CA THR A 40 -4.38 -2.64 -12.28
C THR A 40 -5.72 -2.21 -12.85
N GLN A 41 -5.90 -2.36 -14.16
CA GLN A 41 -7.16 -2.12 -14.84
C GLN A 41 -7.96 -3.41 -14.91
N ILE A 42 -9.17 -3.39 -14.36
CA ILE A 42 -10.08 -4.54 -14.31
C ILE A 42 -11.23 -4.28 -15.27
N TYR A 43 -11.47 -5.23 -16.17
CA TYR A 43 -12.64 -5.16 -17.05
C TYR A 43 -13.91 -5.51 -16.27
N ASN A 44 -14.83 -4.55 -16.17
CA ASN A 44 -16.14 -4.77 -15.57
C ASN A 44 -17.13 -5.24 -16.65
N ILE A 45 -17.39 -6.55 -16.66
CA ILE A 45 -18.28 -7.20 -17.63
C ILE A 45 -19.71 -6.65 -17.55
N GLN A 46 -20.20 -6.27 -16.36
CA GLN A 46 -21.58 -5.79 -16.21
C GLN A 46 -21.80 -4.42 -16.88
N LYS A 47 -20.75 -3.61 -16.92
CA LYS A 47 -20.79 -2.24 -17.46
C LYS A 47 -20.10 -2.08 -18.81
N ASN A 48 -19.48 -3.16 -19.32
CA ASN A 48 -18.61 -3.14 -20.49
C ASN A 48 -17.56 -2.02 -20.46
N GLU A 49 -17.02 -1.73 -19.28
CA GLU A 49 -16.05 -0.66 -19.06
C GLU A 49 -14.80 -1.18 -18.36
N PHE A 50 -13.67 -0.53 -18.58
CA PHE A 50 -12.46 -0.78 -17.82
C PHE A 50 -12.41 0.14 -16.59
N ALA A 51 -12.38 -0.44 -15.39
CA ALA A 51 -12.23 0.28 -14.14
C ALA A 51 -10.79 0.19 -13.63
N ILE A 52 -10.23 1.30 -13.16
CA ILE A 52 -8.91 1.30 -12.52
C ILE A 52 -9.08 0.92 -11.05
N LYS A 53 -8.41 -0.15 -10.63
CA LYS A 53 -8.25 -0.49 -9.22
C LYS A 53 -6.91 0.07 -8.75
N HIS A 54 -6.97 1.19 -8.04
CA HIS A 54 -5.78 1.83 -7.47
C HIS A 54 -5.10 0.90 -6.45
N GLY A 55 -3.77 0.87 -6.52
CA GLY A 55 -2.93 0.14 -5.57
C GLY A 55 -2.70 0.90 -4.27
N PRO A 56 -2.00 0.28 -3.31
CA PRO A 56 -1.76 0.81 -1.97
C PRO A 56 -0.99 2.13 -1.94
N ILE A 57 -0.26 2.48 -3.01
CA ILE A 57 0.54 3.71 -3.07
C ILE A 57 -0.30 5.00 -3.07
N PHE A 58 -1.59 4.89 -3.38
CA PHE A 58 -2.51 6.03 -3.45
C PHE A 58 -3.09 6.44 -2.08
N ALA A 59 -2.71 5.77 -0.99
CA ALA A 59 -3.06 6.20 0.35
C ALA A 59 -2.25 7.44 0.79
N ASN A 60 -2.82 8.26 1.68
CA ASN A 60 -2.15 9.44 2.22
C ASN A 60 -0.92 9.08 3.05
N PHE A 61 -0.99 7.97 3.78
CA PHE A 61 0.14 7.39 4.49
C PHE A 61 0.41 5.97 4.00
N VAL A 62 1.67 5.72 3.63
CA VAL A 62 2.13 4.40 3.20
C VAL A 62 3.26 3.93 4.11
N LEU A 63 3.05 2.81 4.81
CA LEU A 63 4.10 2.12 5.55
C LEU A 63 4.75 1.06 4.66
N ALA A 64 6.01 1.27 4.31
CA ALA A 64 6.83 0.33 3.56
C ALA A 64 7.68 -0.54 4.49
N ASP A 65 7.39 -1.82 4.57
CA ASP A 65 8.23 -2.80 5.26
C ASP A 65 9.21 -3.46 4.30
N GLU A 66 10.40 -3.81 4.80
CA GLU A 66 11.45 -4.47 4.03
C GLU A 66 11.83 -3.75 2.73
N ILE A 67 11.81 -2.41 2.71
CA ILE A 67 12.09 -1.61 1.49
C ILE A 67 13.41 -1.98 0.79
N ASN A 68 14.39 -2.49 1.54
CA ASN A 68 15.66 -2.97 1.01
C ASN A 68 15.54 -4.25 0.15
N ARG A 69 14.38 -4.91 0.15
CA ARG A 69 14.05 -6.09 -0.66
C ARG A 69 13.26 -5.75 -1.92
N ALA A 70 13.08 -4.46 -2.22
CA ALA A 70 12.46 -4.02 -3.45
C ALA A 70 13.23 -4.54 -4.69
N PRO A 71 12.53 -4.89 -5.78
CA PRO A 71 13.19 -5.17 -7.05
C PRO A 71 13.94 -3.91 -7.52
N ALA A 72 15.10 -4.12 -8.15
CA ALA A 72 15.94 -3.04 -8.69
C ALA A 72 15.33 -2.37 -9.93
#